data_AF-A0A8E1WLN4-F1
#
_entry.id   AF-A0A8E1WLN4-F1
#
_cell.length_a   1.000
_cell.length_b   1.000
_cell.length_c   1.000
_cell.angle_alpha   90.00
_cell.angle_beta   90.00
_cell.angle_gamma   90.00
#
_symmetry.space_group_name_H-M   'P 1'
#
loop_
_entity.id
_entity.type
_entity.pdbx_description
1 polymer ?
#
loop_
_entity_poly.entity_id
_entity_poly.type
_entity_poly.pdbx_seq_one_letter_code
_entity_poly.pdbx_strand_id
1 'polypeptide(L)'
;MAARTIAPPSSQNEALPMITTLAFSAFVAFSCGWIGMRAVREHRDALAERRGLLDDAAKLLRNARIAFGPDQFPVLVGEISDGRRAKIELIADTMVTRRLPQLWLRVTLSETRECMRPTIGALARPTGAEYYSLVHDMPEWMSPPETDASLLMRGDGRATAWQIERGSALFKSLFADPRVKEAVITARGTRIIRQAAQGEPGAHKVLRQVRFPLTSIPTELVGLAIAEAGALSALLVDDDIVAPVYEAA
;
A
#
# COMPACT_ATOMS: atom_id res chain seq x y z
N MET A 1 -34.40 27.22 83.97
CA MET A 1 -33.17 26.82 83.26
C MET A 1 -33.44 25.43 82.68
N ALA A 2 -33.93 25.36 81.43
CA ALA A 2 -34.40 24.13 80.82
C ALA A 2 -33.30 23.54 79.92
N ALA A 3 -32.86 22.31 80.22
CA ALA A 3 -31.88 21.59 79.44
C ALA A 3 -32.51 21.03 78.15
N ARG A 4 -32.01 21.48 77.00
CA ARG A 4 -32.41 21.00 75.67
C ARG A 4 -31.59 19.74 75.37
N THR A 5 -32.23 18.59 75.34
CA THR A 5 -31.61 17.32 74.94
C THR A 5 -31.42 17.34 73.42
N ILE A 6 -30.17 17.30 72.95
CA ILE A 6 -29.81 17.20 71.53
C ILE A 6 -29.84 15.71 71.17
N ALA A 7 -30.73 15.32 70.27
CA ALA A 7 -30.76 13.97 69.71
C ALA A 7 -29.53 13.73 68.81
N PRO A 8 -28.92 12.52 68.82
CA PRO A 8 -27.79 12.22 67.96
C PRO A 8 -28.21 12.19 66.48
N PRO A 9 -27.32 12.57 65.54
CA PRO A 9 -27.62 12.52 64.13
C PRO A 9 -27.87 11.06 63.68
N SER A 10 -28.92 10.87 62.89
CA SER A 10 -29.31 9.59 62.33
C SER A 10 -28.25 9.07 61.36
N SER A 11 -27.72 7.88 61.62
CA SER A 11 -26.72 7.17 60.79
C SER A 11 -27.20 6.82 59.36
N GLN A 12 -28.45 7.15 59.01
CA GLN A 12 -29.04 6.88 57.70
C GLN A 12 -28.59 7.87 56.61
N ASN A 13 -28.08 9.06 56.97
CA ASN A 13 -27.68 10.07 55.97
C ASN A 13 -26.31 9.83 55.31
N GLU A 14 -25.42 9.03 55.91
CA GLU A 14 -24.09 8.74 55.33
C GLU A 14 -24.07 7.54 54.37
N ALA A 15 -25.04 6.62 54.48
CA ALA A 15 -25.08 5.42 53.64
C ALA A 15 -25.54 5.69 52.19
N LEU A 16 -26.46 6.65 52.01
CA LEU A 16 -26.99 7.06 50.70
C LEU A 16 -25.92 7.61 49.73
N PRO A 17 -25.03 8.55 50.13
CA PRO A 17 -23.97 9.01 49.23
C PRO A 17 -22.98 7.90 48.88
N MET A 18 -22.65 7.01 49.84
CA MET A 18 -21.74 5.88 49.59
C MET A 18 -22.28 4.89 48.57
N ILE A 19 -23.57 4.52 48.67
CA ILE A 19 -24.23 3.64 47.69
C ILE A 19 -24.24 4.27 46.30
N THR A 20 -24.50 5.58 46.22
CA THR A 20 -24.51 6.32 44.95
C THR A 20 -23.13 6.35 44.30
N THR A 21 -22.07 6.56 45.08
CA THR A 21 -20.68 6.51 44.60
C THR A 21 -20.29 5.12 44.12
N LEU A 22 -20.68 4.06 44.83
CA LEU A 22 -20.42 2.67 44.43
C LEU A 22 -21.15 2.31 43.14
N ALA A 23 -22.44 2.67 43.02
CA ALA A 23 -23.23 2.44 41.81
C ALA A 23 -22.65 3.19 40.61
N PHE A 24 -22.28 4.46 40.79
CA PHE A 24 -21.63 5.25 39.74
C PHE A 24 -20.28 4.65 39.32
N SER A 25 -19.45 4.24 40.28
CA SER A 25 -18.16 3.60 40.00
C SER A 25 -18.31 2.28 39.25
N ALA A 26 -19.30 1.46 39.62
CA ALA A 26 -19.62 0.22 38.93
C ALA A 26 -20.11 0.49 37.49
N PHE A 27 -20.96 1.49 37.29
CA PHE A 27 -21.42 1.91 35.97
C PHE A 27 -20.27 2.39 35.07
N VAL A 28 -19.35 3.20 35.62
CA VAL A 28 -18.16 3.66 34.90
C VAL A 28 -17.26 2.48 34.53
N ALA A 29 -16.97 1.58 35.47
CA ALA A 29 -16.15 0.40 35.21
C ALA A 29 -16.77 -0.51 34.13
N PHE A 30 -18.10 -0.74 34.19
CA PHE A 30 -18.81 -1.49 33.17
C PHE A 30 -18.75 -0.81 31.81
N SER A 31 -18.98 0.50 31.76
CA SER A 31 -18.95 1.29 30.52
C SER A 31 -17.56 1.28 29.88
N CYS A 32 -16.50 1.49 30.66
CA CYS A 32 -15.12 1.39 30.19
C CYS A 32 -14.78 -0.02 29.70
N GLY A 33 -15.19 -1.06 30.43
CA GLY A 33 -15.01 -2.45 30.03
C GLY A 33 -15.72 -2.78 28.72
N TRP A 34 -16.96 -2.33 28.57
CA TRP A 34 -17.76 -2.51 27.35
C TRP A 34 -17.15 -1.80 26.14
N ILE A 35 -16.76 -0.52 26.29
CA ILE A 35 -16.11 0.26 25.23
C ILE A 35 -14.78 -0.39 24.83
N GLY A 36 -13.96 -0.79 25.81
CA GLY A 36 -12.69 -1.47 25.55
C GLY A 36 -12.88 -2.78 24.79
N MET A 37 -13.85 -3.60 25.20
CA MET A 37 -14.19 -4.85 24.49
C MET A 37 -14.65 -4.59 23.05
N ARG A 38 -15.51 -3.59 22.82
CA ARG A 38 -15.96 -3.22 21.47
C ARG A 38 -14.81 -2.71 20.60
N ALA A 39 -13.93 -1.86 21.14
CA ALA A 39 -12.77 -1.36 20.42
C ALA A 39 -11.81 -2.49 20.02
N VAL A 40 -11.55 -3.45 20.92
CA VAL A 40 -10.70 -4.62 20.62
C VAL A 40 -11.34 -5.50 19.55
N ARG A 41 -12.65 -5.75 19.64
CA ARG A 41 -13.37 -6.55 18.64
C ARG A 41 -13.32 -5.89 17.27
N GLU A 42 -13.67 -4.61 17.17
CA GLU A 42 -13.64 -3.88 15.90
C GLU A 42 -12.22 -3.82 15.31
N HIS A 43 -11.20 -3.67 16.15
CA HIS A 43 -9.81 -3.74 15.70
C HIS A 43 -9.47 -5.12 15.14
N ARG A 44 -9.86 -6.20 15.82
CA ARG A 44 -9.63 -7.58 15.35
C ARG A 44 -10.37 -7.87 14.05
N ASP A 45 -11.60 -7.42 13.93
CA ASP A 45 -12.42 -7.61 12.72
C ASP A 45 -11.79 -6.86 11.54
N ALA A 46 -11.35 -5.61 11.74
CA ALA A 46 -10.65 -4.83 10.71
C ALA A 46 -9.31 -5.47 10.30
N LEU A 47 -8.58 -6.08 11.24
CA LEU A 47 -7.35 -6.82 10.92
C LEU A 47 -7.64 -8.11 10.16
N ALA A 48 -8.72 -8.82 10.49
CA ALA A 48 -9.13 -10.03 9.79
C ALA A 48 -9.53 -9.73 8.34
N GLU A 49 -10.33 -8.69 8.11
CA GLU A 49 -10.69 -8.22 6.77
C GLU A 49 -9.45 -7.84 5.96
N ARG A 50 -8.50 -7.11 6.57
CA ARG A 50 -7.25 -6.72 5.89
C ARG A 50 -6.45 -7.93 5.43
N ARG A 51 -6.38 -9.00 6.23
CA ARG A 51 -5.57 -10.19 5.91
C ARG A 51 -6.10 -10.94 4.69
N GLY A 52 -7.40 -10.91 4.43
CA GLY A 52 -8.03 -11.60 3.30
C GLY A 52 -7.96 -10.86 1.96
N LEU A 53 -7.40 -9.64 1.93
CA LEU A 53 -7.47 -8.77 0.75
C LEU A 53 -6.84 -9.37 -0.53
N LEU A 54 -5.88 -10.30 -0.41
CA LEU A 54 -5.21 -10.93 -1.57
C LEU A 54 -5.59 -12.41 -1.76
N ASP A 55 -6.60 -12.92 -1.06
CA ASP A 55 -6.99 -14.33 -1.12
C ASP A 55 -7.46 -14.74 -2.52
N ASP A 56 -8.25 -13.89 -3.18
CA ASP A 56 -8.69 -14.15 -4.55
C ASP A 56 -7.54 -14.02 -5.56
N ALA A 57 -6.68 -13.03 -5.37
CA ALA A 57 -5.49 -12.82 -6.21
C ALA A 57 -4.50 -13.99 -6.15
N ALA A 58 -4.45 -14.73 -5.04
CA ALA A 58 -3.59 -15.91 -4.90
C ALA A 58 -3.91 -16.99 -5.94
N LYS A 59 -5.17 -17.06 -6.42
CA LYS A 59 -5.62 -18.01 -7.44
C LYS A 59 -4.99 -17.75 -8.82
N LEU A 60 -4.43 -16.56 -9.04
CA LEU A 60 -3.76 -16.19 -10.30
C LEU A 60 -2.33 -16.72 -10.40
N LEU A 61 -1.72 -17.11 -9.27
CA LEU A 61 -0.32 -17.49 -9.19
C LEU A 61 -0.15 -18.97 -8.89
N ARG A 62 0.86 -19.59 -9.50
CA ARG A 62 1.33 -20.92 -9.11
C ARG A 62 2.18 -20.79 -7.85
N ASN A 63 2.18 -21.83 -7.01
CA ASN A 63 2.97 -21.88 -5.78
C ASN A 63 2.76 -20.64 -4.87
N ALA A 64 1.53 -20.11 -4.87
CA ALA A 64 1.15 -18.90 -4.15
C ALA A 64 1.32 -19.06 -2.64
N ARG A 65 1.93 -18.06 -2.00
CA ARG A 65 2.09 -17.97 -0.55
C ARG A 65 1.76 -16.55 -0.10
N ILE A 66 0.92 -16.45 0.92
CA ILE A 66 0.61 -15.18 1.58
C ILE A 66 1.38 -15.12 2.90
N ALA A 67 2.12 -14.04 3.08
CA ALA A 67 2.68 -13.61 4.35
C ALA A 67 2.04 -12.28 4.76
N PHE A 68 2.32 -11.80 5.97
CA PHE A 68 1.79 -10.53 6.46
C PHE A 68 2.92 -9.58 6.83
N GLY A 69 2.83 -8.34 6.38
CA GLY A 69 3.74 -7.27 6.77
C GLY A 69 3.53 -6.83 8.23
N PRO A 70 4.42 -5.98 8.77
CA PRO A 70 4.24 -5.39 10.10
C PRO A 70 2.93 -4.59 10.23
N ASP A 71 2.46 -4.02 9.13
CA ASP A 71 1.19 -3.30 8.99
C ASP A 71 -0.03 -4.24 8.81
N GLN A 72 0.16 -5.55 8.92
CA GLN A 72 -0.84 -6.60 8.76
C GLN A 72 -1.49 -6.66 7.37
N PHE A 73 -0.97 -5.93 6.37
CA PHE A 73 -1.39 -6.13 5.00
C PHE A 73 -0.78 -7.43 4.44
N PRO A 74 -1.54 -8.18 3.61
CA PRO A 74 -1.02 -9.38 2.98
C PRO A 74 0.04 -9.04 1.94
N VAL A 75 1.05 -9.90 1.88
CA VAL A 75 2.11 -9.93 0.87
C VAL A 75 2.00 -11.28 0.17
N LEU A 76 1.58 -11.26 -1.08
CA LEU A 76 1.41 -12.45 -1.90
C LEU A 76 2.64 -12.65 -2.78
N VAL A 77 3.23 -13.84 -2.74
CA VAL A 77 4.34 -14.24 -3.61
C VAL A 77 3.97 -15.52 -4.33
N GLY A 78 4.27 -15.61 -5.62
CA GLY A 78 4.08 -16.81 -6.41
C GLY A 78 4.70 -16.68 -7.80
N GLU A 79 4.39 -17.63 -8.66
CA GLU A 79 4.91 -17.70 -10.02
C GLU A 79 3.79 -17.42 -11.03
N ILE A 80 4.10 -16.60 -12.04
CA ILE A 80 3.20 -16.38 -13.17
C ILE A 80 3.38 -17.50 -14.21
N SER A 81 2.57 -17.49 -15.27
CA SER A 81 2.52 -18.57 -16.26
C SER A 81 3.86 -18.88 -16.95
N ASP A 82 4.72 -17.86 -17.10
CA ASP A 82 6.06 -17.98 -17.72
C ASP A 82 7.18 -18.38 -16.73
N GLY A 83 6.83 -18.66 -15.47
CA GLY A 83 7.77 -19.10 -14.43
C GLY A 83 8.48 -17.97 -13.68
N ARG A 84 8.30 -16.70 -14.08
CA ARG A 84 8.83 -15.56 -13.31
C ARG A 84 8.10 -15.41 -11.98
N ARG A 85 8.80 -14.86 -11.00
CA ARG A 85 8.26 -14.65 -9.65
C ARG A 85 7.57 -13.30 -9.55
N ALA A 86 6.30 -13.31 -9.18
CA ALA A 86 5.54 -12.10 -8.84
C ALA A 86 5.47 -11.93 -7.32
N LYS A 87 5.73 -10.70 -6.86
CA LYS A 87 5.48 -10.25 -5.49
C LYS A 87 4.43 -9.13 -5.54
N ILE A 88 3.33 -9.34 -4.85
CA ILE A 88 2.18 -8.45 -4.79
C ILE A 88 2.03 -7.96 -3.35
N GLU A 89 2.02 -6.64 -3.18
CA GLU A 89 1.98 -5.97 -1.88
C GLU A 89 0.94 -4.87 -1.90
N LEU A 90 0.40 -4.54 -0.72
CA LEU A 90 -0.51 -3.42 -0.52
C LEU A 90 0.16 -2.37 0.34
N ILE A 91 0.02 -1.11 -0.03
CA ILE A 91 0.63 0.03 0.65
C ILE A 91 -0.47 1.02 1.00
N ALA A 92 -0.74 1.17 2.28
CA ALA A 92 -1.58 2.26 2.77
C ALA A 92 -0.75 3.54 2.85
N ASP A 93 -1.00 4.47 1.93
CA ASP A 93 -0.39 5.79 1.93
C ASP A 93 -1.29 6.79 2.68
N THR A 94 -0.83 7.14 3.87
CA THR A 94 -1.49 8.04 4.81
C THR A 94 -0.66 9.30 5.09
N MET A 95 0.48 9.48 4.42
CA MET A 95 1.44 10.56 4.73
C MET A 95 0.96 11.93 4.26
N VAL A 96 0.08 11.96 3.24
CA VAL A 96 -0.49 13.20 2.73
C VAL A 96 -1.84 13.48 3.41
N THR A 97 -1.82 14.27 4.48
CA THR A 97 -2.96 14.50 5.39
C THR A 97 -4.12 15.31 4.81
N ARG A 98 -3.91 16.00 3.70
CA ARG A 98 -4.92 16.82 2.99
C ARG A 98 -5.70 16.06 1.92
N ARG A 99 -5.39 14.80 1.66
CA ARG A 99 -6.15 13.92 0.77
C ARG A 99 -6.64 12.70 1.52
N LEU A 100 -7.63 12.01 0.96
CA LEU A 100 -8.02 10.71 1.49
C LEU A 100 -6.84 9.73 1.37
N PRO A 101 -6.66 8.82 2.34
CA PRO A 101 -5.68 7.75 2.26
C PRO A 101 -5.79 7.00 0.94
N GLN A 102 -4.67 6.52 0.43
CA GLN A 102 -4.62 5.75 -0.81
C GLN A 102 -4.17 4.34 -0.49
N LEU A 103 -4.84 3.35 -1.06
CA LEU A 103 -4.36 1.97 -1.04
C LEU A 103 -3.72 1.70 -2.39
N TRP A 104 -2.41 1.52 -2.39
CA TRP A 104 -1.65 1.21 -3.59
C TRP A 104 -1.39 -0.29 -3.67
N LEU A 105 -1.67 -0.88 -4.83
CA LEU A 105 -1.22 -2.21 -5.24
C LEU A 105 0.17 -2.08 -5.86
N ARG A 106 1.16 -2.74 -5.25
CA ARG A 106 2.52 -2.85 -5.77
C ARG A 106 2.73 -4.25 -6.31
N VAL A 107 3.03 -4.35 -7.60
CA VAL A 107 3.43 -5.60 -8.25
C VAL A 107 4.89 -5.47 -8.65
N THR A 108 5.72 -6.40 -8.17
CA THR A 108 7.12 -6.54 -8.57
C THR A 108 7.27 -7.87 -9.27
N LEU A 109 7.75 -7.86 -10.51
CA LEU A 109 8.06 -9.06 -11.29
C LEU A 109 9.57 -9.23 -11.32
N SER A 110 10.06 -10.34 -10.77
CA SER A 110 11.49 -10.67 -10.79
C SER A 110 11.85 -11.40 -12.07
N GLU A 111 12.95 -11.00 -12.69
CA GLU A 111 13.52 -11.77 -13.79
C GLU A 111 14.15 -13.04 -13.26
N THR A 112 14.10 -14.10 -14.07
CA THR A 112 14.79 -15.38 -13.77
C THR A 112 16.31 -15.22 -13.75
N ARG A 113 16.82 -14.25 -14.50
CA ARG A 113 18.24 -13.89 -14.62
C ARG A 113 18.35 -12.39 -14.86
N GLU A 114 19.45 -11.81 -14.41
CA GLU A 114 19.67 -10.38 -14.58
C GLU A 114 19.76 -10.01 -16.07
N CYS A 115 18.99 -9.02 -16.48
CA CYS A 115 18.95 -8.52 -17.85
C CYS A 115 19.98 -7.41 -18.05
N MET A 116 20.68 -7.43 -19.18
CA MET A 116 21.60 -6.37 -19.59
C MET A 116 20.83 -5.14 -20.08
N ARG A 117 20.26 -4.37 -19.16
CA ARG A 117 19.47 -3.17 -19.45
C ARG A 117 19.68 -2.08 -18.39
N PRO A 118 19.39 -0.80 -18.71
CA PRO A 118 19.47 0.27 -17.72
C PRO A 118 18.33 0.17 -16.69
N THR A 119 18.51 0.89 -15.58
CA THR A 119 17.41 1.19 -14.66
C THR A 119 16.76 2.50 -15.06
N ILE A 120 15.46 2.47 -15.33
CA ILE A 120 14.66 3.64 -15.66
C ILE A 120 13.32 3.53 -14.95
N GLY A 121 12.87 4.61 -14.33
CA GLY A 121 11.58 4.66 -13.68
C GLY A 121 10.90 6.00 -13.83
N ALA A 122 9.58 5.98 -13.72
CA ALA A 122 8.75 7.17 -13.72
C ALA A 122 7.71 7.12 -12.59
N LEU A 123 7.44 8.28 -12.01
CA LEU A 123 6.54 8.48 -10.88
C LEU A 123 5.57 9.61 -11.23
N ALA A 124 4.27 9.30 -11.24
CA ALA A 124 3.23 10.29 -11.50
C ALA A 124 2.87 11.10 -10.26
N ARG A 125 2.57 12.38 -10.46
CA ARG A 125 2.14 13.34 -9.45
C ARG A 125 3.07 13.29 -8.23
N PRO A 126 4.39 13.51 -8.42
CA PRO A 126 5.36 13.40 -7.34
C PRO A 126 5.06 14.47 -6.28
N THR A 127 4.94 14.06 -5.01
CA THR A 127 4.77 14.99 -3.89
C THR A 127 5.94 14.99 -2.91
N GLY A 128 6.91 14.08 -3.09
CA GLY A 128 8.03 13.87 -2.17
C GLY A 128 7.63 13.11 -0.90
N ALA A 129 6.40 12.62 -0.82
CA ALA A 129 5.88 11.86 0.32
C ALA A 129 5.81 10.34 0.02
N GLU A 130 6.19 9.94 -1.19
CA GLU A 130 6.16 8.56 -1.67
C GLU A 130 7.35 7.73 -1.13
N TYR A 131 7.36 7.46 0.18
CA TYR A 131 8.39 6.67 0.87
C TYR A 131 8.63 5.27 0.28
N TYR A 132 7.70 4.79 -0.56
CA TYR A 132 7.74 3.48 -1.21
C TYR A 132 8.30 3.49 -2.63
N SER A 133 8.53 4.67 -3.20
CA SER A 133 8.94 4.84 -4.60
C SER A 133 10.43 4.57 -4.77
N LEU A 134 10.80 3.79 -5.79
CA LEU A 134 12.19 3.58 -6.16
C LEU A 134 12.74 4.75 -6.99
N VAL A 135 11.87 5.48 -7.68
CA VAL A 135 12.27 6.61 -8.56
C VAL A 135 12.99 7.69 -7.76
N HIS A 136 12.62 7.91 -6.49
CA HIS A 136 13.28 8.90 -5.63
C HIS A 136 14.74 8.57 -5.33
N ASP A 137 15.11 7.29 -5.33
CA ASP A 137 16.47 6.81 -5.03
C ASP A 137 17.39 6.80 -6.26
N MET A 138 16.84 7.01 -7.46
CA MET A 138 17.60 7.00 -8.71
C MET A 138 18.39 8.31 -8.87
N PRO A 139 19.68 8.25 -9.25
CA PRO A 139 20.56 9.40 -9.26
C PRO A 139 20.34 10.36 -10.45
N GLU A 140 20.00 9.83 -11.62
CA GLU A 140 19.99 10.61 -12.86
C GLU A 140 18.58 11.10 -13.19
N TRP A 141 18.43 12.39 -13.48
CA TRP A 141 17.19 12.98 -13.95
C TRP A 141 17.03 12.84 -15.46
N MET A 142 15.82 12.55 -15.91
CA MET A 142 15.50 12.40 -17.34
C MET A 142 14.28 13.25 -17.68
N SER A 143 14.22 13.75 -18.91
CA SER A 143 13.04 14.45 -19.42
C SER A 143 11.87 13.47 -19.53
N PRO A 144 10.77 13.66 -18.78
CA PRO A 144 9.61 12.78 -18.88
C PRO A 144 8.84 13.03 -20.19
N PRO A 145 8.04 12.06 -20.66
CA PRO A 145 7.11 12.30 -21.76
C PRO A 145 6.03 13.31 -21.35
N GLU A 146 5.53 14.07 -22.32
CA GLU A 146 4.36 14.93 -22.11
C GLU A 146 3.10 14.09 -21.88
N THR A 147 2.47 14.28 -20.72
CA THR A 147 1.20 13.67 -20.31
C THR A 147 0.36 14.69 -19.55
N ASP A 148 -0.94 14.40 -19.35
CA ASP A 148 -1.81 15.25 -18.52
C ASP A 148 -1.39 15.29 -17.04
N ALA A 149 -0.63 14.28 -16.59
CA ALA A 149 -0.07 14.23 -15.26
C ALA A 149 1.36 14.78 -15.22
N SER A 150 1.72 15.47 -14.13
CA SER A 150 3.12 15.75 -13.84
C SER A 150 3.86 14.44 -13.57
N LEU A 151 4.96 14.20 -14.28
CA LEU A 151 5.79 13.01 -14.14
C LEU A 151 7.19 13.39 -13.66
N LEU A 152 7.74 12.59 -12.75
CA LEU A 152 9.17 12.54 -12.44
C LEU A 152 9.74 11.30 -13.13
N MET A 153 10.73 11.47 -14.00
CA MET A 153 11.45 10.34 -14.62
C MET A 153 12.92 10.39 -14.22
N ARG A 154 13.44 9.24 -13.78
CA ARG A 154 14.83 9.08 -13.36
C ARG A 154 15.39 7.72 -13.75
N GLY A 155 16.71 7.57 -13.67
CA GLY A 155 17.37 6.29 -13.90
C GLY A 155 18.78 6.25 -13.33
N ASP A 156 19.54 5.24 -13.76
CA ASP A 156 20.92 4.99 -13.32
C ASP A 156 22.00 5.65 -14.20
N GLY A 157 21.60 6.44 -15.19
CA GLY A 157 22.51 7.13 -16.11
C GLY A 157 23.12 6.24 -17.19
N ARG A 158 22.75 4.96 -17.29
CA ARG A 158 23.28 4.03 -18.31
C ARG A 158 22.39 3.88 -19.54
N ALA A 159 21.21 4.49 -19.54
CA ALA A 159 20.25 4.36 -20.62
C ALA A 159 20.70 5.08 -21.89
N THR A 160 20.64 4.41 -23.03
CA THR A 160 20.86 5.05 -24.34
C THR A 160 19.67 5.94 -24.72
N ALA A 161 19.87 6.87 -25.65
CA ALA A 161 18.79 7.74 -26.15
C ALA A 161 17.59 6.93 -26.68
N TRP A 162 17.84 5.84 -27.40
CA TRP A 162 16.81 4.93 -27.90
C TRP A 162 16.05 4.22 -26.76
N GLN A 163 16.76 3.76 -25.73
CA GLN A 163 16.12 3.14 -24.55
C GLN A 163 15.25 4.14 -23.79
N ILE A 164 15.71 5.40 -23.68
CA ILE A 164 14.94 6.50 -23.08
C ILE A 164 13.68 6.79 -23.91
N GLU A 165 13.80 6.88 -25.24
CA GLU A 165 12.66 7.10 -26.14
C GLU A 165 11.61 5.99 -26.01
N ARG A 166 12.03 4.72 -26.05
CA ARG A 166 11.13 3.58 -25.86
C ARG A 166 10.49 3.54 -24.48
N GLY A 167 11.28 3.77 -23.44
CA GLY A 167 10.80 3.90 -22.06
C GLY A 167 9.73 4.98 -21.94
N SER A 168 10.00 6.17 -22.47
CA SER A 168 9.10 7.31 -22.48
C SER A 168 7.79 7.02 -23.22
N ALA A 169 7.83 6.34 -24.36
CA ALA A 169 6.61 5.97 -25.10
C ALA A 169 5.71 5.02 -24.28
N LEU A 170 6.28 4.00 -23.63
CA LEU A 170 5.51 3.10 -22.77
C LEU A 170 5.00 3.83 -21.52
N PHE A 171 5.82 4.65 -20.87
CA PHE A 171 5.39 5.44 -19.72
C PHE A 171 4.25 6.39 -20.08
N LYS A 172 4.31 7.05 -21.25
CA LYS A 172 3.20 7.89 -21.74
C LYS A 172 1.89 7.10 -21.81
N SER A 173 1.92 5.89 -22.34
CA SER A 173 0.76 4.99 -22.40
C SER A 173 0.28 4.57 -21.02
N LEU A 174 1.18 4.15 -20.12
CA LEU A 174 0.84 3.68 -18.78
C LEU A 174 0.23 4.80 -17.93
N PHE A 175 0.83 5.99 -17.95
CA PHE A 175 0.40 7.13 -17.13
C PHE A 175 -0.79 7.90 -17.71
N ALA A 176 -1.29 7.51 -18.89
CA ALA A 176 -2.60 7.94 -19.35
C ALA A 176 -3.72 7.41 -18.42
N ASP A 177 -3.50 6.28 -17.73
CA ASP A 177 -4.37 5.83 -16.64
C ASP A 177 -4.00 6.57 -15.33
N PRO A 178 -4.87 7.42 -14.78
CA PRO A 178 -4.61 8.15 -13.55
C PRO A 178 -4.50 7.24 -12.32
N ARG A 179 -4.79 5.94 -12.42
CA ARG A 179 -4.56 4.98 -11.34
C ARG A 179 -3.11 4.50 -11.26
N VAL A 180 -2.30 4.65 -12.31
CA VAL A 180 -0.87 4.30 -12.26
C VAL A 180 -0.10 5.38 -11.49
N LYS A 181 0.70 4.96 -10.52
CA LYS A 181 1.50 5.83 -9.66
C LYS A 181 2.98 5.75 -9.98
N GLU A 182 3.53 4.55 -10.14
CA GLU A 182 4.95 4.33 -10.43
C GLU A 182 5.10 3.17 -11.42
N ALA A 183 6.05 3.30 -12.34
CA ALA A 183 6.49 2.25 -13.26
C ALA A 183 8.02 2.25 -13.29
N VAL A 184 8.66 1.09 -13.07
CA VAL A 184 10.12 0.96 -12.97
C VAL A 184 10.60 -0.27 -13.71
N ILE A 185 11.68 -0.10 -14.46
CA ILE A 185 12.48 -1.15 -15.10
C ILE A 185 13.85 -1.18 -14.40
N THR A 186 14.30 -2.37 -14.01
CA THR A 186 15.64 -2.62 -13.47
C THR A 186 16.25 -3.84 -14.13
N ALA A 187 17.55 -4.08 -13.95
CA ALA A 187 18.21 -5.30 -14.42
C ALA A 187 17.62 -6.58 -13.81
N ARG A 188 17.09 -6.53 -12.57
CA ARG A 188 16.59 -7.70 -11.82
C ARG A 188 15.08 -7.92 -11.92
N GLY A 189 14.35 -6.99 -12.51
CA GLY A 189 12.89 -7.04 -12.51
C GLY A 189 12.25 -5.71 -12.83
N THR A 190 10.93 -5.72 -12.82
CA THR A 190 10.10 -4.55 -13.05
C THR A 190 9.12 -4.37 -11.90
N ARG A 191 8.63 -3.13 -11.74
CA ARG A 191 7.66 -2.79 -10.72
C ARG A 191 6.61 -1.85 -11.29
N ILE A 192 5.36 -2.11 -10.91
CA ILE A 192 4.22 -1.24 -11.12
C ILE A 192 3.56 -0.94 -9.77
N ILE A 193 3.18 0.30 -9.56
CA ILE A 193 2.34 0.72 -8.43
C ILE A 193 1.07 1.37 -8.98
N ARG A 194 -0.08 0.89 -8.51
CA ARG A 194 -1.42 1.31 -8.98
C ARG A 194 -2.37 1.55 -7.84
N GLN A 195 -3.35 2.41 -8.02
CA GLN A 195 -4.40 2.62 -7.05
C GLN A 195 -5.33 1.40 -7.02
N ALA A 196 -5.45 0.76 -5.86
CA ALA A 196 -6.45 -0.27 -5.59
C ALA A 196 -7.73 0.34 -5.03
N ALA A 197 -7.59 1.26 -4.07
CA ALA A 197 -8.71 1.97 -3.47
C ALA A 197 -8.29 3.33 -2.90
N GLN A 198 -9.30 4.12 -2.57
CA GLN A 198 -9.18 5.32 -1.79
C GLN A 198 -9.92 5.14 -0.47
N GLY A 199 -9.44 5.80 0.58
CA GLY A 199 -10.06 5.76 1.90
C GLY A 199 -11.47 6.34 1.88
N GLU A 200 -12.35 5.78 2.71
CA GLU A 200 -13.74 6.22 2.83
C GLU A 200 -13.81 7.67 3.38
N PRO A 201 -14.49 8.61 2.71
CA PRO A 201 -14.54 10.00 3.13
C PRO A 201 -15.12 10.21 4.53
N GLY A 202 -16.17 9.49 4.91
CA GLY A 202 -16.85 9.67 6.20
C GLY A 202 -15.94 9.29 7.37
N ALA A 203 -15.40 8.07 7.31
CA ALA A 203 -14.46 7.55 8.31
C ALA A 203 -13.21 8.43 8.43
N HIS A 204 -12.66 8.91 7.30
CA HIS A 204 -11.44 9.69 7.31
C HIS A 204 -11.65 11.14 7.76
N LYS A 205 -12.72 11.82 7.32
CA LYS A 205 -12.91 13.25 7.64
C LYS A 205 -13.24 13.49 9.11
N VAL A 206 -13.94 12.55 9.77
CA VAL A 206 -14.35 12.69 11.17
C VAL A 206 -13.32 12.08 12.12
N LEU A 207 -12.93 10.83 11.88
CA LEU A 207 -12.13 10.03 12.83
C LEU A 207 -10.69 9.79 12.35
N ARG A 208 -10.30 10.32 11.18
CA ARG A 208 -9.01 10.04 10.53
C ARG A 208 -8.70 8.55 10.37
N GLN A 209 -9.75 7.74 10.30
CA GLN A 209 -9.62 6.31 10.10
C GLN A 209 -9.15 6.00 8.67
N VAL A 210 -8.36 4.95 8.56
CA VAL A 210 -7.85 4.42 7.29
C VAL A 210 -8.67 3.18 6.95
N ARG A 211 -9.87 3.42 6.41
CA ARG A 211 -10.79 2.38 5.94
C ARG A 211 -10.88 2.44 4.43
N PHE A 212 -10.70 1.31 3.77
CA PHE A 212 -10.84 1.18 2.32
C PHE A 212 -12.14 0.40 2.04
N PRO A 213 -12.97 0.82 1.08
CA PRO A 213 -14.26 0.19 0.81
C PRO A 213 -14.07 -1.07 -0.06
N LEU A 214 -13.24 -2.01 0.39
CA LEU A 214 -12.93 -3.26 -0.29
C LEU A 214 -12.83 -4.41 0.72
N THR A 215 -13.42 -5.55 0.37
CA THR A 215 -13.27 -6.82 1.10
C THR A 215 -12.23 -7.74 0.44
N SER A 216 -11.92 -7.51 -0.83
CA SER A 216 -10.92 -8.23 -1.63
C SER A 216 -10.37 -7.30 -2.71
N ILE A 217 -9.11 -7.50 -3.12
CA ILE A 217 -8.54 -6.82 -4.28
C ILE A 217 -9.04 -7.54 -5.54
N PRO A 218 -9.65 -6.82 -6.51
CA PRO A 218 -10.14 -7.44 -7.73
C PRO A 218 -9.04 -8.21 -8.47
N THR A 219 -9.33 -9.44 -8.86
CA THR A 219 -8.39 -10.31 -9.61
C THR A 219 -7.97 -9.69 -10.93
N GLU A 220 -8.87 -8.94 -11.57
CA GLU A 220 -8.63 -8.26 -12.85
C GLU A 220 -7.60 -7.15 -12.68
N LEU A 221 -7.63 -6.42 -11.56
CA LEU A 221 -6.67 -5.37 -11.26
C LEU A 221 -5.27 -5.95 -11.05
N VAL A 222 -5.17 -7.08 -10.33
CA VAL A 222 -3.89 -7.79 -10.13
C VAL A 222 -3.36 -8.34 -11.45
N GLY A 223 -4.22 -8.98 -12.25
CA GLY A 223 -3.86 -9.49 -13.57
C GLY A 223 -3.37 -8.38 -14.51
N LEU A 224 -4.04 -7.23 -14.53
CA LEU A 224 -3.63 -6.06 -15.28
C LEU A 224 -2.25 -5.53 -14.82
N ALA A 225 -2.03 -5.43 -13.51
CA ALA A 225 -0.77 -4.96 -12.96
C ALA A 225 0.40 -5.93 -13.28
N ILE A 226 0.15 -7.24 -13.26
CA ILE A 226 1.11 -8.27 -13.71
C ILE A 226 1.41 -8.10 -15.20
N ALA A 227 0.38 -7.91 -16.04
CA ALA A 227 0.56 -7.74 -17.47
C ALA A 227 1.41 -6.50 -17.81
N GLU A 228 1.18 -5.38 -17.13
CA GLU A 228 1.99 -4.17 -17.31
C GLU A 228 3.44 -4.35 -16.82
N ALA A 229 3.64 -5.00 -15.67
CA ALA A 229 4.98 -5.36 -15.22
C ALA A 229 5.69 -6.27 -16.25
N GLY A 230 4.95 -7.18 -16.88
CA GLY A 230 5.42 -7.99 -18.00
C GLY A 230 5.79 -7.17 -19.23
N ALA A 231 4.97 -6.19 -19.61
CA ALA A 231 5.25 -5.28 -20.73
C ALA A 231 6.50 -4.43 -20.50
N LEU A 232 6.67 -3.89 -19.29
CA LEU A 232 7.90 -3.21 -18.88
C LEU A 232 9.12 -4.11 -18.99
N SER A 233 8.98 -5.38 -18.62
CA SER A 233 10.07 -6.35 -18.65
C SER A 233 10.51 -6.67 -20.07
N ALA A 234 9.56 -6.77 -21.02
CA ALA A 234 9.90 -7.04 -22.41
C ALA A 234 10.50 -5.83 -23.16
N LEU A 235 10.37 -4.62 -22.64
CA LEU A 235 10.62 -3.39 -23.41
C LEU A 235 12.09 -3.16 -23.81
N LEU A 236 13.01 -3.38 -22.87
CA LEU A 236 14.42 -2.98 -22.98
C LEU A 236 15.37 -4.18 -22.92
N VAL A 237 14.88 -5.36 -23.29
CA VAL A 237 15.76 -6.52 -23.52
C VAL A 237 16.35 -6.34 -24.91
N ASP A 238 17.68 -6.22 -25.02
CA ASP A 238 18.35 -6.22 -26.31
C ASP A 238 18.11 -7.58 -26.99
N ASP A 239 17.52 -7.57 -28.19
CA ASP A 239 17.31 -8.78 -29.00
C ASP A 239 18.56 -9.18 -29.82
N ASP A 240 19.68 -8.45 -29.73
CA ASP A 240 20.87 -8.70 -30.57
C ASP A 240 22.16 -8.87 -29.77
N ILE A 241 22.49 -10.11 -29.38
CA ILE A 241 23.90 -10.54 -29.42
C ILE A 241 24.14 -11.14 -30.81
N VAL A 242 24.38 -10.28 -31.80
CA VAL A 242 25.11 -10.67 -33.02
C VAL A 242 26.45 -9.96 -32.98
N ALA A 243 27.46 -10.66 -32.46
CA ALA A 243 28.79 -10.74 -33.06
C ALA A 243 29.68 -11.72 -32.28
N PRO A 244 30.08 -12.86 -32.86
CA PRO A 244 31.43 -13.35 -32.63
C PRO A 244 32.35 -12.53 -33.53
N VAL A 245 32.96 -11.47 -33.00
CA VAL A 245 34.17 -10.91 -33.65
C VAL A 245 35.31 -11.87 -33.33
N TYR A 246 35.46 -12.88 -34.18
CA TYR A 246 36.74 -13.52 -34.42
C TYR A 246 36.99 -13.54 -35.92
N GLU A 247 37.42 -12.40 -36.45
CA GLU A 247 38.31 -12.43 -37.62
C GLU A 247 39.74 -12.34 -37.10
N ALA A 248 40.41 -13.48 -37.17
CA ALA A 248 41.85 -13.55 -37.14
C ALA A 248 42.41 -12.86 -38.39
N ALA A 249 43.34 -11.94 -38.16
CA ALA A 249 44.44 -11.63 -39.07
C ALA A 249 45.67 -11.31 -38.21
#